data_AF-A0A1H9NPX5-F1
#
_entry.id   AF-A0A1H9NPX5-F1
#
_cell.length_a   1.000
_cell.length_b   1.000
_cell.length_c   1.000
_cell.angle_alpha   90.00
_cell.angle_beta   90.00
_cell.angle_gamma   90.00
#
_symmetry.space_group_name_H-M   'P 1'
#
loop_
_entity.id
_entity.type
_entity.pdbx_description
1 polymer ?
#
loop_
_entity_poly.entity_id
_entity_poly.type
_entity_poly.pdbx_seq_one_letter_code
_entity_poly.pdbx_strand_id
1 'polypeptide(L)'
;MRFTHDAELDEPGDGPQMKAAIAWCRKAKIPVYRPSPTQLKFENLNFFPTTGTLHYDNQRKLDLRGLAGLQTLLERIWGSKLPPID
;
A
#
# COMPACT_ATOMS: atom_id res chain seq x y z
N MET A 1 16.00 -12.56 0.64
CA MET A 1 14.73 -12.84 1.35
C MET A 1 13.64 -12.86 0.28
N ARG A 2 12.99 -14.01 0.03
CA ARG A 2 11.91 -14.11 -0.97
C ARG A 2 10.61 -13.72 -0.29
N PHE A 3 10.06 -12.61 -0.72
CA PHE A 3 8.82 -12.02 -0.26
C PHE A 3 7.68 -12.57 -1.12
N THR A 4 7.21 -13.79 -0.84
CA THR A 4 6.01 -14.36 -1.50
C THR A 4 4.79 -13.98 -0.66
N HIS A 5 4.00 -13.03 -1.17
CA HIS A 5 3.14 -12.13 -0.38
C HIS A 5 1.65 -12.09 -0.80
N ASP A 6 1.12 -13.13 -1.46
CA ASP A 6 -0.26 -13.05 -1.98
C ASP A 6 -1.34 -13.66 -1.07
N ALA A 7 -0.98 -14.60 -0.19
CA ALA A 7 -1.96 -15.43 0.53
C ALA A 7 -2.47 -14.87 1.86
N GLU A 8 -1.82 -13.86 2.45
CA GLU A 8 -2.15 -13.34 3.80
C GLU A 8 -2.57 -11.86 3.82
N LEU A 9 -2.76 -11.22 2.66
CA LEU A 9 -3.16 -9.81 2.64
C LEU A 9 -4.63 -9.60 2.98
N ASP A 10 -5.53 -10.48 2.52
CA ASP A 10 -6.96 -10.37 2.81
C ASP A 10 -7.28 -10.98 4.17
N GLU A 11 -7.97 -10.23 5.03
CA GLU A 11 -8.50 -10.74 6.28
C GLU A 11 -10.04 -10.61 6.34
N PRO A 12 -10.74 -11.56 6.97
CA PRO A 12 -12.16 -11.41 7.29
C PRO A 12 -12.39 -10.14 8.11
N GLY A 13 -13.20 -9.21 7.59
CA GLY A 13 -13.49 -7.92 8.24
C GLY A 13 -12.82 -6.73 7.58
N ASP A 14 -12.02 -6.93 6.53
CA ASP A 14 -11.43 -5.81 5.79
C ASP A 14 -12.49 -4.86 5.23
N GLY A 15 -12.32 -3.59 5.57
CA GLY A 15 -13.12 -2.48 5.06
C GLY A 15 -12.87 -2.23 3.57
N PRO A 16 -13.74 -1.45 2.91
CA PRO A 16 -13.67 -1.20 1.48
C PRO A 16 -12.33 -0.58 1.05
N GLN A 17 -11.73 0.30 1.86
CA GLN A 17 -10.45 0.95 1.54
C GLN A 17 -9.28 -0.05 1.56
N MET A 18 -9.26 -0.97 2.52
CA MET A 18 -8.23 -2.02 2.61
C MET A 18 -8.34 -2.96 1.40
N LYS A 19 -9.56 -3.42 1.10
CA LYS A 19 -9.82 -4.27 -0.07
C LYS A 19 -9.42 -3.62 -1.38
N ALA A 20 -9.78 -2.34 -1.58
CA ALA A 20 -9.40 -1.58 -2.76
C ALA A 20 -7.87 -1.45 -2.88
N ALA A 21 -7.17 -1.16 -1.79
CA ALA A 21 -5.73 -1.06 -1.78
C ALA A 21 -5.04 -2.39 -2.12
N ILE A 22 -5.48 -3.50 -1.51
CA ILE A 22 -4.95 -4.84 -1.80
C ILE A 22 -5.22 -5.22 -3.26
N ALA A 23 -6.44 -5.01 -3.75
CA ALA A 23 -6.82 -5.30 -5.14
C ALA A 23 -5.95 -4.52 -6.13
N TRP A 24 -5.71 -3.23 -5.87
CA TRP A 24 -4.81 -2.42 -6.69
C TRP A 24 -3.36 -2.89 -6.61
N CYS A 25 -2.84 -3.24 -5.44
CA CYS A 25 -1.47 -3.76 -5.29
C CYS A 25 -1.28 -5.05 -6.10
N ARG A 26 -2.27 -5.95 -6.07
CA ARG A 26 -2.27 -7.19 -6.89
C ARG A 26 -2.29 -6.89 -8.38
N LYS A 27 -3.17 -5.99 -8.83
CA LYS A 27 -3.23 -5.54 -10.24
C LYS A 27 -1.90 -4.94 -10.69
N ALA A 28 -1.26 -4.15 -9.85
CA ALA A 28 0.02 -3.51 -10.10
C ALA A 28 1.23 -4.44 -9.89
N LYS A 29 1.02 -5.68 -9.42
CA LYS A 29 2.08 -6.64 -9.06
C LYS A 29 3.12 -6.06 -8.11
N ILE A 30 2.65 -5.23 -7.18
CA ILE A 30 3.49 -4.56 -6.19
C ILE A 30 3.78 -5.51 -5.04
N PRO A 31 5.06 -5.75 -4.69
CA PRO A 31 5.40 -6.45 -3.46
C PRO A 31 4.92 -5.63 -2.25
N VAL A 32 4.02 -6.21 -1.46
CA VAL A 32 3.44 -5.57 -0.28
C VAL A 32 3.23 -6.61 0.80
N TYR A 33 3.31 -6.21 2.06
CA TYR A 33 2.97 -7.08 3.18
C TYR A 33 2.14 -6.36 4.22
N ARG A 34 1.46 -7.12 5.07
CA ARG A 34 0.52 -6.63 6.05
C ARG A 34 1.05 -6.89 7.46
N PRO A 35 1.73 -5.92 8.10
CA PRO A 35 2.22 -6.09 9.48
C PRO A 35 1.12 -5.96 10.54
N SER A 36 -0.04 -5.38 10.21
CA SER A 36 -1.19 -5.27 11.11
C SER A 36 -2.50 -5.16 10.32
N PRO A 37 -3.67 -5.38 10.95
CA PRO A 37 -4.96 -5.36 10.25
C PRO A 37 -5.33 -4.03 9.56
N THR A 38 -4.61 -2.94 9.85
CA THR A 38 -4.91 -1.61 9.32
C THR A 38 -3.78 -1.04 8.44
N GLN A 39 -2.72 -1.82 8.22
CA GLN A 39 -1.48 -1.34 7.61
C GLN A 39 -1.04 -2.24 6.47
N LEU A 40 -0.69 -1.62 5.36
CA LEU A 40 0.09 -2.19 4.26
C LEU A 40 1.49 -1.59 4.29
N LYS A 41 2.50 -2.41 4.00
CA LYS A 41 3.91 -2.00 4.05
C LYS A 41 4.63 -2.36 2.76
N PHE A 42 5.40 -1.40 2.26
CA PHE A 42 6.17 -1.46 1.02
C PHE A 42 7.61 -1.09 1.37
N GLU A 43 8.46 -2.08 1.62
CA GLU A 43 9.80 -1.86 2.17
C GLU A 43 9.77 -1.02 3.46
N ASN A 44 10.21 0.25 3.43
CA ASN A 44 10.22 1.18 4.55
C ASN A 44 9.02 2.14 4.57
N LEU A 45 8.10 2.03 3.62
CA LEU A 45 6.91 2.86 3.50
C LEU A 45 5.70 2.18 4.13
N ASN A 46 5.06 2.89 5.07
CA ASN A 46 3.83 2.48 5.72
C ASN A 46 2.64 3.19 5.07
N PHE A 47 1.60 2.42 4.75
CA PHE A 47 0.32 2.90 4.27
C PHE A 47 -0.81 2.38 5.15
N PHE A 48 -1.72 3.26 5.54
CA PHE A 48 -2.90 2.92 6.33
C PHE A 48 -4.15 3.20 5.50
N PRO A 49 -4.68 2.22 4.75
CA PRO A 49 -5.72 2.45 3.74
C PRO A 49 -6.96 3.15 4.29
N THR A 50 -7.38 2.81 5.51
CA THR A 50 -8.56 3.40 6.16
C THR A 50 -8.42 4.90 6.40
N THR A 51 -7.23 5.39 6.78
CA THR A 51 -6.99 6.82 7.03
C THR A 51 -6.34 7.53 5.85
N GLY A 52 -5.89 6.77 4.84
CA GLY A 52 -5.06 7.26 3.75
C GLY A 52 -3.68 7.78 4.21
N THR A 53 -3.21 7.42 5.40
CA THR A 53 -1.93 7.93 5.92
C THR A 53 -0.75 7.22 5.27
N LEU A 54 0.25 8.00 4.85
CA LEU A 54 1.55 7.54 4.38
C LEU A 54 2.67 8.09 5.27
N HIS A 55 3.65 7.27 5.61
CA HIS A 55 4.91 7.70 6.21
C HIS A 55 6.00 6.65 6.05
N TYR A 56 7.25 7.10 5.99
CA TYR A 56 8.38 6.19 6.12
C TYR A 56 8.60 5.81 7.57
N ASP A 57 9.23 4.66 7.81
CA ASP A 57 9.65 4.23 9.14
C ASP A 57 10.42 5.34 9.87
N ASN A 58 10.00 5.63 11.10
CA ASN A 58 10.58 6.67 11.96
C ASN A 58 10.52 8.11 11.40
N GLN A 59 9.68 8.38 10.40
CA GLN A 59 9.49 9.71 9.84
C GLN A 59 8.08 10.27 10.09
N ARG A 60 7.92 11.57 9.86
CA ARG A 60 6.62 12.24 9.92
C ARG A 60 5.72 11.77 8.77
N LYS A 61 4.41 11.97 8.96
CA LYS A 61 3.39 11.75 7.93
C LYS A 61 3.72 12.58 6.69
N LEU A 62 3.62 11.95 5.53
CA LEU A 62 3.71 12.62 4.24
C LEU A 62 2.41 13.41 3.97
N ASP A 63 2.52 14.44 3.14
CA ASP A 63 1.38 15.23 2.68
C ASP A 63 0.52 14.48 1.65
N LEU A 64 1.12 13.51 0.96
CA LEU A 64 0.40 12.59 0.09
C LEU A 64 -0.54 11.71 0.93
N ARG A 65 -1.77 11.50 0.43
CA ARG A 65 -2.83 10.76 1.12
C ARG A 65 -3.53 9.77 0.21
N GLY A 66 -4.06 8.71 0.84
CA GLY A 66 -4.91 7.71 0.20
C GLY A 66 -4.17 6.88 -0.85
N LEU A 67 -4.94 6.09 -1.59
CA LEU A 67 -4.41 5.20 -2.61
C LEU A 67 -3.76 5.98 -3.78
N ALA A 68 -4.34 7.12 -4.17
CA ALA A 68 -3.76 8.00 -5.19
C ALA A 68 -2.42 8.62 -4.76
N GLY A 69 -2.31 9.03 -3.49
CA GLY A 69 -1.05 9.50 -2.92
C GLY A 69 0.00 8.39 -2.87
N LEU A 70 -0.41 7.15 -2.56
CA LEU A 70 0.48 5.99 -2.60
C LEU A 70 0.98 5.73 -4.02
N GLN A 71 0.09 5.69 -5.01
CA GLN A 71 0.46 5.53 -6.43
C GLN A 71 1.48 6.60 -6.83
N THR A 72 1.16 7.87 -6.60
CA THR A 72 2.05 8.99 -6.94
C THR A 72 3.44 8.84 -6.32
N LEU A 73 3.50 8.40 -5.06
CA LEU A 73 4.76 8.21 -4.36
C LEU A 73 5.57 7.05 -4.93
N LEU A 74 4.93 5.90 -5.18
CA LEU A 74 5.59 4.72 -5.74
C LEU A 74 6.08 4.97 -7.18
N GLU A 75 5.30 5.69 -8.00
CA GLU A 75 5.73 6.10 -9.34
C GLU A 75 6.98 7.00 -9.30
N ARG A 76 7.07 7.89 -8.30
CA ARG A 76 8.27 8.73 -8.09
C ARG A 76 9.48 7.91 -7.64
N ILE A 77 9.28 6.93 -6.76
CA ILE A 77 10.38 6.10 -6.22
C ILE A 77 10.93 5.15 -7.30
N TRP A 78 10.05 4.49 -8.05
CA TRP A 78 10.45 3.50 -9.06
C TRP A 78 10.68 4.08 -10.46
N GLY A 79 10.36 5.36 -10.68
CA GLY A 79 10.54 6.03 -11.97
C GLY A 79 9.69 5.41 -13.09
N SER A 80 8.59 4.75 -12.75
CA SER A 80 7.72 4.02 -13.68
C SER A 80 6.26 4.31 -13.40
N LYS A 81 5.44 4.41 -14.44
CA LYS A 81 3.98 4.56 -14.33
C LYS A 81 3.36 3.26 -13.82
N LEU A 82 2.45 3.37 -12.87
CA LEU A 82 1.67 2.26 -12.33
C LEU A 82 0.28 2.23 -12.98
N PRO A 83 -0.42 1.08 -12.97
CA PRO A 83 -1.77 1.01 -13.52
C PRO A 83 -2.72 1.94 -12.75
N PRO A 84 -3.76 2.47 -13.42
CA PRO A 84 -4.72 3.35 -12.79
C PRO A 84 -5.46 2.63 -11.65
N ILE A 85 -5.80 3.41 -10.63
CA ILE A 85 -6.70 3.03 -9.55
C ILE A 85 -8.12 2.99 -10.11
N ASP A 86 -8.86 1.92 -9.79
CA ASP A 86 -10.25 1.71 -10.21
C ASP A 86 -11.26 2.38 -9.27
#